data_AF-A0A7M7NG58-F1
#
_entry.id   AF-A0A7M7NG58-F1
#
_cell.length_a   1.000
_cell.length_b   1.000
_cell.length_c   1.000
_cell.angle_alpha   90.00
_cell.angle_beta   90.00
_cell.angle_gamma   90.00
#
_symmetry.space_group_name_H-M   'P 1'
#
loop_
_entity.id
_entity.type
_entity.pdbx_description
1 polymer ?
#
loop_
_entity_poly.entity_id
_entity_poly.type
_entity_poly.pdbx_seq_one_letter_code
_entity_poly.pdbx_strand_id
1 'polypeptide(L)'
;MSGKWRSPLDIISKYLLFFFISRPIERCFSLSEDHIFQVDLAFNIFFLLYFILRFIAAQDKFWFWLSLNSVVDFFTIPPIFVSIYMVRTWLGLRFLRALRLMQLSEILQFLSILRTSNSIKLLNLVTLLLTLWLGFAGIIHLVENSGDPWLQFANKQPLSYWTCIYFLVVTMSTVGYGDVYAKTVLGRIFATLFIFGGLALFATVVPEIYEILSQRGKYSGSLQSEKGKK
;
A
#
# COMPACT_ATOMS: atom_id res chain seq x y z
N MET A 1 28.26 -27.23 -0.91
CA MET A 1 28.62 -25.86 -1.36
C MET A 1 27.69 -25.53 -2.52
N SER A 2 26.72 -24.62 -2.50
CA SER A 2 26.56 -23.33 -1.84
C SER A 2 25.07 -23.14 -1.53
N GLY A 3 24.72 -23.05 -0.24
CA GLY A 3 23.38 -22.69 0.23
C GLY A 3 23.21 -21.18 0.10
N LYS A 4 22.52 -20.75 -0.96
CA LYS A 4 22.15 -19.36 -1.18
C LYS A 4 20.99 -19.03 -0.25
N TRP A 5 21.32 -18.63 0.99
CA TRP A 5 20.38 -18.08 1.96
C TRP A 5 19.61 -16.94 1.28
N ARG A 6 18.36 -17.20 0.92
CA ARG A 6 17.41 -16.17 0.49
C ARG A 6 17.21 -15.24 1.67
N SER A 7 17.37 -13.94 1.43
CA SER A 7 17.17 -12.96 2.48
C SER A 7 15.72 -13.07 2.99
N PRO A 8 15.47 -12.96 4.31
CA PRO A 8 14.10 -12.93 4.84
C PRO A 8 13.25 -11.81 4.20
N LEU A 9 13.90 -10.77 3.68
CA LEU A 9 13.30 -9.69 2.89
C LEU A 9 12.71 -10.17 1.54
N ASP A 10 13.30 -11.17 0.88
CA ASP A 10 12.77 -11.74 -0.37
C ASP A 10 11.48 -12.54 -0.14
N ILE A 11 11.35 -13.15 1.03
CA ILE A 11 10.18 -13.93 1.42
C ILE A 11 9.04 -12.98 1.78
N ILE A 12 9.33 -11.91 2.55
CA ILE A 12 8.36 -10.87 2.91
C ILE A 12 7.90 -10.08 1.67
N SER A 13 8.82 -9.78 0.75
CA SER A 13 8.53 -9.12 -0.54
C SER A 13 7.63 -9.99 -1.43
N LYS A 14 7.94 -11.28 -1.56
CA LYS A 14 7.07 -12.24 -2.27
C LYS A 14 5.71 -12.42 -1.60
N TYR A 15 5.65 -12.37 -0.27
CA TYR A 15 4.40 -12.46 0.48
C TYR A 15 3.53 -11.21 0.30
N LEU A 16 4.12 -10.01 0.35
CA LEU A 16 3.41 -8.75 0.10
C LEU A 16 2.90 -8.65 -1.34
N LEU A 17 3.69 -9.10 -2.32
CA LEU A 17 3.26 -9.22 -3.71
C LEU A 17 2.17 -10.29 -3.88
N PHE A 18 2.27 -11.45 -3.23
CA PHE A 18 1.24 -12.50 -3.34
C PHE A 18 -0.09 -12.12 -2.66
N PHE A 19 -0.03 -11.39 -1.55
CA PHE A 19 -1.19 -10.90 -0.81
C PHE A 19 -2.00 -9.83 -1.57
N PHE A 20 -1.35 -9.10 -2.49
CA PHE A 20 -1.98 -8.09 -3.35
C PHE A 20 -2.54 -8.65 -4.66
N ILE A 21 -2.05 -9.80 -5.14
CA ILE A 21 -2.19 -10.19 -6.54
C ILE A 21 -3.14 -11.39 -6.70
N SER A 22 -4.25 -11.12 -7.38
CA SER A 22 -5.04 -12.10 -8.15
C SER A 22 -5.93 -13.07 -7.38
N ARG A 23 -6.99 -12.59 -6.72
CA ARG A 23 -8.18 -13.43 -6.47
C ARG A 23 -9.48 -12.68 -6.82
N PRO A 24 -10.48 -13.39 -7.38
CA PRO A 24 -11.74 -12.82 -7.88
C PRO A 24 -12.62 -12.22 -6.77
N ILE A 25 -13.60 -11.42 -7.22
CA ILE A 25 -14.39 -10.45 -6.44
C ILE A 25 -15.30 -11.09 -5.38
N GLU A 26 -15.73 -12.33 -5.56
CA GLU A 26 -16.52 -13.06 -4.57
C GLU A 26 -16.14 -14.54 -4.58
N ARG A 27 -15.87 -15.11 -3.40
CA ARG A 27 -15.94 -16.56 -3.16
C ARG A 27 -16.71 -16.83 -1.87
N CYS A 28 -17.63 -17.77 -1.94
CA CYS A 28 -18.03 -18.56 -0.78
C CYS A 28 -16.87 -19.50 -0.46
N PHE A 29 -16.46 -19.55 0.80
CA PHE A 29 -15.32 -20.34 1.23
C PHE A 29 -15.74 -21.35 2.30
N SER A 30 -15.26 -22.58 2.18
CA SER A 30 -15.32 -23.62 3.20
C SER A 30 -14.08 -23.52 4.09
N LEU A 31 -14.29 -23.31 5.40
CA LEU A 31 -13.31 -22.90 6.41
C LEU A 31 -12.02 -23.75 6.54
N SER A 32 -11.90 -24.89 5.85
CA SER A 32 -10.89 -25.93 6.08
C SER A 32 -9.83 -26.13 4.99
N GLU A 33 -9.98 -25.62 3.76
CA GLU A 33 -9.08 -26.02 2.63
C GLU A 33 -8.05 -24.98 2.15
N ASP A 34 -8.23 -23.69 2.44
CA ASP A 34 -7.29 -22.64 1.98
C ASP A 34 -6.22 -22.32 3.04
N HIS A 35 -5.02 -22.86 2.87
CA HIS A 35 -3.83 -22.48 3.66
C HIS A 35 -3.56 -20.96 3.63
N ILE A 36 -3.91 -20.28 2.54
CA ILE A 36 -3.73 -18.83 2.37
C ILE A 36 -4.61 -18.06 3.37
N PHE A 37 -5.83 -18.53 3.61
CA PHE A 37 -6.74 -17.90 4.58
C PHE A 37 -6.25 -18.09 6.02
N GLN A 38 -5.71 -19.27 6.34
CA GLN A 38 -5.14 -19.54 7.67
C GLN A 38 -3.94 -18.63 7.96
N VAL A 39 -3.06 -18.44 6.97
CA VAL A 39 -1.92 -17.51 7.11
C VAL A 39 -2.40 -16.07 7.23
N ASP A 40 -3.36 -15.63 6.41
CA ASP A 40 -3.98 -14.31 6.53
C ASP A 40 -4.57 -14.09 7.92
N LEU A 41 -5.31 -15.07 8.44
CA LEU A 41 -5.92 -15.01 9.76
C LEU A 41 -4.86 -14.88 10.86
N ALA A 42 -3.79 -15.69 10.79
CA ALA A 42 -2.70 -15.65 11.76
C ALA A 42 -2.00 -14.28 11.80
N PHE A 43 -1.69 -13.69 10.64
CA PHE A 43 -1.11 -12.34 10.57
C PHE A 43 -2.06 -11.29 11.15
N ASN A 44 -3.36 -11.37 10.90
CA ASN A 44 -4.31 -10.37 11.40
C ASN A 44 -4.56 -10.49 12.90
N ILE A 45 -4.51 -11.70 13.47
CA ILE A 45 -4.52 -11.88 14.92
C ILE A 45 -3.25 -11.29 15.55
N PHE A 46 -2.08 -11.50 14.94
CA PHE A 46 -0.84 -10.89 15.39
C PHE A 46 -0.91 -9.35 15.40
N PHE A 47 -1.43 -8.74 14.32
CA PHE A 47 -1.62 -7.29 14.25
C PHE A 47 -2.67 -6.77 15.24
N LEU A 48 -3.74 -7.52 15.49
CA LEU A 48 -4.72 -7.17 16.53
C LEU A 48 -4.06 -7.14 17.92
N LEU A 49 -3.26 -8.15 18.25
CA LEU A 49 -2.54 -8.19 19.52
C LEU A 49 -1.56 -7.01 19.64
N TYR A 50 -0.83 -6.70 18.57
CA TYR A 50 0.06 -5.55 18.52
C TYR A 50 -0.70 -4.23 18.75
N PHE A 51 -1.85 -4.05 18.11
CA PHE A 51 -2.73 -2.88 18.30
C PHE A 51 -3.23 -2.78 19.75
N ILE A 52 -3.65 -3.88 20.36
CA ILE A 52 -4.12 -3.91 21.77
C ILE A 52 -2.97 -3.53 22.71
N LEU A 53 -1.77 -4.11 22.52
CA LEU A 53 -0.60 -3.78 23.33
C LEU A 53 -0.24 -2.30 23.23
N ARG A 54 -0.27 -1.73 22.02
CA ARG A 54 -0.01 -0.31 21.78
C ARG A 54 -1.08 0.59 22.40
N PHE A 55 -2.35 0.16 22.36
CA PHE A 55 -3.47 0.88 22.98
C PHE A 55 -3.35 0.92 24.51
N ILE A 56 -2.92 -0.18 25.14
CA ILE A 56 -2.70 -0.24 26.60
C ILE A 56 -1.49 0.62 27.01
N ALA A 57 -0.43 0.64 26.21
CA ALA A 57 0.78 1.41 26.49
C ALA A 57 0.63 2.93 26.29
N ALA A 58 -0.43 3.39 25.60
CA ALA A 58 -0.65 4.81 25.31
C ALA A 58 -1.17 5.55 26.55
N GLN A 59 -0.47 6.63 26.93
CA GLN A 59 -0.87 7.51 28.04
C GLN A 59 -2.16 8.29 27.71
N ASP A 60 -2.26 8.82 26.49
CA ASP A 60 -3.42 9.56 26.00
C ASP A 60 -4.21 8.76 24.95
N LYS A 61 -5.34 8.19 25.37
CA LYS A 61 -6.17 7.32 24.51
C LYS A 61 -6.74 8.06 23.30
N PHE A 62 -7.13 9.32 23.43
CA PHE A 62 -7.76 10.05 22.32
C PHE A 62 -6.77 10.39 21.20
N TRP A 63 -5.59 10.92 21.55
CA TRP A 63 -4.52 11.20 20.59
C TRP A 63 -4.01 9.93 19.92
N PHE A 64 -4.00 8.82 20.65
CA PHE A 64 -3.68 7.52 20.09
C PHE A 64 -4.64 7.12 18.96
N TRP A 65 -5.95 7.30 19.13
CA TRP A 65 -6.96 6.97 18.13
C TRP A 65 -6.84 7.84 16.87
N LEU A 66 -6.42 9.09 16.99
CA LEU A 66 -6.26 10.01 15.85
C LEU A 66 -4.90 9.81 15.12
N SER A 67 -3.98 9.03 15.67
CA SER A 67 -2.70 8.78 15.03
C SER A 67 -2.88 7.94 13.76
N LEU A 68 -2.20 8.33 12.67
CA LEU A 68 -2.36 7.71 11.35
C LEU A 68 -2.18 6.19 11.39
N ASN A 69 -1.21 5.69 12.16
CA ASN A 69 -0.97 4.24 12.27
C ASN A 69 -2.14 3.50 12.94
N SER A 70 -2.72 4.08 13.98
CA SER A 70 -3.87 3.50 14.68
C SER A 70 -5.15 3.58 13.84
N VAL A 71 -5.32 4.64 13.06
CA VAL A 71 -6.43 4.78 12.10
C VAL A 71 -6.34 3.67 11.03
N VAL A 72 -5.14 3.41 10.51
CA VAL A 72 -4.91 2.33 9.54
C VAL A 72 -5.24 0.96 10.15
N ASP A 73 -4.81 0.68 11.38
CA ASP A 73 -5.15 -0.57 12.07
C ASP A 73 -6.66 -0.69 12.28
N PHE A 74 -7.30 0.38 12.74
CA PHE A 74 -8.74 0.43 12.95
C PHE A 74 -9.55 0.15 11.68
N PHE A 75 -9.13 0.63 10.51
CA PHE A 75 -9.83 0.36 9.26
C PHE A 75 -9.53 -1.01 8.66
N THR A 76 -8.39 -1.63 8.98
CA THR A 76 -7.97 -2.90 8.35
C THR A 76 -8.31 -4.14 9.15
N ILE A 77 -8.52 -4.02 10.47
CA ILE A 77 -8.80 -5.15 11.37
C ILE A 77 -10.27 -5.62 11.28
N PRO A 78 -11.30 -4.74 11.38
CA PRO A 78 -12.71 -5.16 11.38
C PRO A 78 -13.17 -5.94 10.15
N PRO A 79 -12.77 -5.61 8.91
CA PRO A 79 -13.25 -6.32 7.71
C PRO A 79 -13.04 -7.84 7.73
N ILE A 80 -12.04 -8.31 8.47
CA ILE A 80 -11.70 -9.75 8.53
C ILE A 80 -12.61 -10.47 9.51
N PHE A 81 -12.87 -9.88 10.67
CA PHE A 81 -13.83 -10.43 11.62
C PHE A 81 -15.24 -10.46 11.05
N VAL A 82 -15.62 -9.42 10.30
CA VAL A 82 -16.89 -9.39 9.56
C VAL A 82 -16.92 -10.49 8.49
N SER A 83 -15.83 -10.70 7.76
CA SER A 83 -15.74 -11.77 6.76
C SER A 83 -15.89 -13.18 7.36
N ILE A 84 -15.42 -13.40 8.59
CA ILE A 84 -15.60 -14.66 9.33
C ILE A 84 -17.05 -14.79 9.78
N TYR A 85 -17.62 -13.72 10.35
CA TYR A 85 -18.98 -13.72 10.88
C TYR A 85 -20.04 -13.96 9.80
N MET A 86 -19.89 -13.34 8.62
CA MET A 86 -20.83 -13.50 7.50
C MET A 86 -20.53 -14.71 6.60
N VAL A 87 -19.44 -15.46 6.84
CA VAL A 87 -18.96 -16.57 5.98
C VAL A 87 -18.87 -16.16 4.49
N ARG A 88 -18.76 -14.86 4.21
CA ARG A 88 -18.73 -14.28 2.87
C ARG A 88 -17.59 -13.28 2.79
N THR A 89 -16.80 -13.39 1.73
CA THR A 89 -15.69 -12.49 1.49
C THR A 89 -16.17 -11.26 0.73
N TRP A 90 -16.27 -10.11 1.42
CA TRP A 90 -16.57 -8.84 0.75
C TRP A 90 -15.25 -8.20 0.30
N LEU A 91 -15.02 -8.11 -1.02
CA LEU A 91 -13.79 -7.55 -1.59
C LEU A 91 -13.62 -6.06 -1.26
N GLY A 92 -14.73 -5.37 -0.97
CA GLY A 92 -14.78 -3.91 -0.93
C GLY A 92 -13.79 -3.26 0.02
N LEU A 93 -13.47 -3.85 1.17
CA LEU A 93 -12.56 -3.21 2.12
C LEU A 93 -11.15 -3.83 2.11
N ARG A 94 -10.88 -4.79 1.22
CA ARG A 94 -9.58 -5.50 1.22
C ARG A 94 -8.42 -4.60 0.77
N PHE A 95 -8.67 -3.63 -0.12
CA PHE A 95 -7.63 -2.70 -0.55
C PHE A 95 -7.10 -1.82 0.59
N LEU A 96 -7.85 -1.64 1.68
CA LEU A 96 -7.39 -0.89 2.85
C LEU A 96 -6.13 -1.52 3.47
N ARG A 97 -5.88 -2.81 3.22
CA ARG A 97 -4.64 -3.46 3.63
C ARG A 97 -3.38 -2.80 3.01
N ALA A 98 -3.51 -2.08 1.90
CA ALA A 98 -2.44 -1.25 1.32
C ALA A 98 -1.92 -0.20 2.30
N LEU A 99 -2.81 0.31 3.16
CA LEU A 99 -2.48 1.34 4.14
C LEU A 99 -1.41 0.89 5.13
N ARG A 100 -1.28 -0.42 5.36
CA ARG A 100 -0.24 -0.99 6.23
C ARG A 100 1.18 -0.82 5.68
N LEU A 101 1.35 -0.52 4.40
CA LEU A 101 2.68 -0.24 3.84
C LEU A 101 3.35 0.97 4.50
N MET A 102 2.59 1.91 5.08
CA MET A 102 3.16 3.00 5.87
C MET A 102 3.91 2.48 7.11
N GLN A 103 3.38 1.45 7.78
CA GLN A 103 3.99 0.85 8.98
C GLN A 103 5.27 0.06 8.65
N LEU A 104 5.43 -0.41 7.41
CA LEU A 104 6.65 -1.08 6.97
C LEU A 104 7.89 -0.21 7.23
N SER A 105 7.74 1.10 7.11
CA SER A 105 8.81 2.04 7.38
C SER A 105 9.26 2.09 8.84
N GLU A 106 8.33 1.98 9.78
CA GLU A 106 8.60 1.94 11.22
C GLU A 106 9.20 0.59 11.62
N ILE A 107 8.71 -0.50 11.03
CA ILE A 107 9.23 -1.85 11.28
C ILE A 107 10.68 -1.97 10.82
N LEU A 108 11.03 -1.42 9.65
CA LEU A 108 12.41 -1.44 9.15
C LEU A 108 13.38 -0.62 10.01
N GLN A 109 12.90 0.44 10.65
CA GLN A 109 13.68 1.22 11.62
C GLN A 109 13.91 0.41 12.90
N PHE A 110 12.87 -0.24 13.42
CA PHE A 110 12.98 -1.10 14.60
C PHE A 110 13.97 -2.25 14.39
N LEU A 111 14.00 -2.85 13.20
CA LEU A 111 14.95 -3.91 12.83
C LEU A 111 16.41 -3.42 12.66
N SER A 112 16.69 -2.13 12.88
CA SER A 112 18.04 -1.54 12.78
C SER A 112 18.73 -1.74 11.42
N ILE A 113 17.95 -2.02 10.37
CA ILE A 113 18.42 -2.16 8.98
C ILE A 113 18.64 -0.77 8.37
N LEU A 114 17.75 0.18 8.65
CA LEU A 114 17.86 1.57 8.22
C LEU A 114 18.50 2.40 9.33
N ARG A 115 19.80 2.68 9.20
CA ARG A 115 20.56 3.46 10.20
C ARG A 115 20.72 4.93 9.84
N THR A 116 20.58 5.28 8.57
CA THR A 116 20.79 6.66 8.08
C THR A 116 19.47 7.41 8.03
N SER A 117 19.43 8.62 8.60
CA SER A 117 18.25 9.51 8.59
C SER A 117 17.67 9.73 7.19
N ASN A 118 18.53 9.95 6.18
CA ASN A 118 18.12 10.12 4.79
C ASN A 118 17.43 8.87 4.21
N SER A 119 17.90 7.67 4.56
CA SER A 119 17.31 6.42 4.10
C SER A 119 15.94 6.15 4.74
N ILE A 120 15.79 6.52 6.03
CA ILE A 120 14.50 6.45 6.73
C ILE A 120 13.50 7.40 6.09
N LYS A 121 13.92 8.66 5.88
CA LYS A 121 13.07 9.68 5.25
C LYS A 121 12.64 9.28 3.84
N LEU A 122 13.57 8.81 3.01
CA LEU A 122 13.26 8.31 1.67
C LEU A 122 12.26 7.15 1.72
N LEU A 123 12.47 6.18 2.61
CA LEU A 123 11.60 5.03 2.70
C LEU A 123 10.19 5.42 3.15
N ASN A 124 10.05 6.35 4.11
CA ASN A 124 8.75 6.91 4.51
C ASN A 124 8.02 7.58 3.33
N LEU A 125 8.75 8.34 2.50
CA LEU A 125 8.18 9.02 1.33
C LEU A 125 7.73 8.02 0.25
N VAL A 126 8.55 7.00 -0.02
CA VAL A 126 8.22 5.96 -1.00
C VAL A 126 7.04 5.11 -0.53
N THR A 127 7.02 4.70 0.75
CA THR A 127 5.89 3.93 1.29
C THR A 127 4.61 4.75 1.33
N LEU A 128 4.70 6.05 1.61
CA LEU A 128 3.56 6.98 1.52
C LEU A 128 2.99 7.01 0.10
N LEU A 129 3.82 7.23 -0.93
CA LEU A 129 3.36 7.26 -2.33
C LEU A 129 2.71 5.95 -2.75
N LEU A 130 3.37 4.82 -2.48
CA LEU A 130 2.86 3.49 -2.83
C LEU A 130 1.53 3.19 -2.13
N THR A 131 1.44 3.54 -0.84
CA THR A 131 0.22 3.36 -0.05
C THR A 131 -0.94 4.13 -0.66
N LEU A 132 -0.72 5.40 -1.00
CA LEU A 132 -1.75 6.25 -1.58
C LEU A 132 -2.18 5.67 -2.94
N TRP A 133 -1.24 5.40 -3.86
CA TRP A 133 -1.58 4.84 -5.17
C TRP A 133 -2.41 3.56 -5.08
N LEU A 134 -2.00 2.60 -4.23
CA LEU A 134 -2.71 1.34 -4.06
C LEU A 134 -4.07 1.51 -3.35
N GLY A 135 -4.16 2.43 -2.38
CA GLY A 135 -5.40 2.76 -1.68
C GLY A 135 -6.42 3.41 -2.59
N PHE A 136 -6.01 4.45 -3.32
CA PHE A 136 -6.85 5.13 -4.33
C PHE A 136 -7.28 4.16 -5.44
N ALA A 137 -6.39 3.25 -5.87
CA ALA A 137 -6.71 2.26 -6.89
C ALA A 137 -7.81 1.32 -6.41
N GLY A 138 -7.76 0.95 -5.14
CA GLY A 138 -8.77 0.13 -4.49
C GLY A 138 -10.13 0.79 -4.42
N ILE A 139 -10.18 2.09 -4.10
CA ILE A 139 -11.43 2.84 -4.03
C ILE A 139 -12.06 2.96 -5.41
N ILE A 140 -11.31 3.37 -6.44
CA ILE A 140 -11.82 3.42 -7.83
C ILE A 140 -12.28 2.04 -8.30
N HIS A 141 -11.48 1.00 -8.05
CA HIS A 141 -11.84 -0.38 -8.39
C HIS A 141 -13.14 -0.81 -7.72
N LEU A 142 -13.34 -0.47 -6.44
CA LEU A 142 -14.59 -0.76 -5.74
C LEU A 142 -15.76 -0.01 -6.37
N VAL A 143 -15.63 1.30 -6.53
CA VAL A 143 -16.72 2.18 -6.98
C VAL A 143 -17.14 1.83 -8.41
N GLU A 144 -16.20 1.63 -9.33
CA GLU A 144 -16.51 1.30 -10.73
C GLU A 144 -17.09 -0.12 -10.89
N ASN A 145 -16.59 -1.10 -10.13
CA ASN A 145 -17.13 -2.47 -10.19
C ASN A 145 -18.49 -2.61 -9.49
N SER A 146 -18.75 -1.84 -8.42
CA SER A 146 -20.04 -1.82 -7.75
C SER A 146 -21.09 -1.04 -8.55
N GLY A 147 -20.71 0.08 -9.15
CA GLY A 147 -21.63 1.00 -9.83
C GLY A 147 -22.35 1.95 -8.86
N ASP A 148 -23.05 2.94 -9.42
CA ASP A 148 -23.76 3.95 -8.63
C ASP A 148 -25.10 3.43 -8.06
N PRO A 149 -25.37 3.57 -6.75
CA PRO A 149 -26.63 3.14 -6.13
C PRO A 149 -27.87 3.83 -6.72
N TRP A 150 -27.78 5.12 -7.04
CA TRP A 150 -28.90 5.92 -7.58
C TRP A 150 -29.35 5.50 -8.98
N LEU A 151 -28.48 4.77 -9.70
CA LEU A 151 -28.76 4.25 -11.04
C LEU A 151 -28.99 2.74 -11.01
N GLN A 152 -29.41 2.21 -9.85
CA GLN A 152 -29.64 0.78 -9.63
C GLN A 152 -28.45 -0.11 -10.04
N PHE A 153 -27.22 0.40 -9.86
CA PHE A 153 -25.98 -0.29 -10.24
C PHE A 153 -25.87 -0.66 -11.74
N ALA A 154 -26.62 0.03 -12.61
CA ALA A 154 -26.61 -0.21 -14.05
C ALA A 154 -25.28 0.22 -14.70
N ASN A 155 -24.67 1.29 -14.19
CA ASN A 155 -23.43 1.89 -14.73
C ASN A 155 -22.15 1.21 -14.19
N LYS A 156 -22.17 -0.10 -13.98
CA LYS A 156 -20.98 -0.84 -13.55
C LYS A 156 -19.99 -1.00 -14.70
N GLN A 157 -18.71 -0.84 -14.39
CA GLN A 157 -17.63 -1.08 -15.33
C GLN A 157 -16.67 -2.11 -14.73
N PRO A 158 -16.54 -3.31 -15.34
CA PRO A 158 -15.61 -4.31 -14.86
C PRO A 158 -14.17 -3.87 -15.16
N LEU A 159 -13.51 -3.28 -14.17
CA LEU A 159 -12.11 -2.88 -14.24
C LEU A 159 -11.27 -3.81 -13.37
N SER A 160 -10.13 -4.26 -13.88
CA SER A 160 -9.12 -4.95 -13.08
C SER A 160 -8.41 -3.96 -12.16
N TYR A 161 -7.98 -4.44 -10.99
CA TYR A 161 -7.22 -3.63 -10.02
C TYR A 161 -5.97 -2.98 -10.65
N TRP A 162 -5.28 -3.71 -11.54
CA TRP A 162 -4.11 -3.20 -12.26
C TRP A 162 -4.44 -2.09 -13.24
N THR A 163 -5.59 -2.19 -13.92
CA THR A 163 -6.09 -1.12 -14.80
C THR A 163 -6.39 0.15 -13.99
N CYS A 164 -6.86 0.01 -12.75
CA CYS A 164 -7.08 1.14 -11.84
C CYS A 164 -5.76 1.77 -11.35
N ILE A 165 -4.73 0.94 -11.06
CA ILE A 165 -3.38 1.45 -10.75
C ILE A 165 -2.83 2.22 -11.95
N TYR A 166 -2.93 1.65 -13.15
CA TYR A 166 -2.48 2.31 -14.38
C TYR A 166 -3.16 3.67 -14.57
N PHE A 167 -4.49 3.71 -14.43
CA PHE A 167 -5.28 4.95 -14.51
C PHE A 167 -4.77 6.01 -13.52
N LEU A 168 -4.48 5.64 -12.27
CA LEU A 168 -4.03 6.60 -11.26
C LEU A 168 -2.61 7.10 -11.51
N VAL A 169 -1.69 6.23 -11.93
CA VAL A 169 -0.31 6.63 -12.26
C VAL A 169 -0.30 7.60 -13.45
N VAL A 170 -1.08 7.30 -14.50
CA VAL A 170 -1.24 8.19 -15.68
C VAL A 170 -1.89 9.52 -15.30
N THR A 171 -2.87 9.49 -14.40
CA THR A 171 -3.57 10.71 -13.95
C THR A 171 -2.68 11.58 -13.05
N MET A 172 -1.96 10.99 -12.09
CA MET A 172 -1.08 11.72 -11.17
C MET A 172 0.18 12.25 -11.86
N SER A 173 0.65 11.57 -12.90
CA SER A 173 1.72 12.08 -13.78
C SER A 173 1.23 13.15 -14.76
N THR A 174 -0.05 13.54 -14.73
CA THR A 174 -0.66 14.54 -15.62
C THR A 174 -0.63 14.19 -17.11
N VAL A 175 -0.38 12.92 -17.45
CA VAL A 175 -0.33 12.46 -18.85
C VAL A 175 -1.74 12.32 -19.44
N GLY A 176 -2.64 11.64 -18.72
CA GLY A 176 -4.06 11.57 -19.09
C GLY A 176 -4.35 11.03 -20.50
N TYR A 177 -3.89 9.82 -20.84
CA TYR A 177 -4.13 9.20 -22.15
C TYR A 177 -5.62 9.11 -22.53
N GLY A 178 -6.52 8.98 -21.55
CA GLY A 178 -7.97 8.92 -21.76
C GLY A 178 -8.49 7.57 -22.26
N ASP A 179 -7.64 6.54 -22.31
CA ASP A 179 -7.99 5.16 -22.65
C ASP A 179 -8.80 4.47 -21.53
N VAL A 180 -8.47 4.77 -20.28
CA VAL A 180 -9.20 4.35 -19.08
C VAL A 180 -9.68 5.58 -18.34
N TYR A 181 -10.96 5.61 -17.98
CA TYR A 181 -11.58 6.69 -17.23
C TYR A 181 -12.74 6.18 -16.37
N ALA A 182 -13.06 6.92 -15.30
CA ALA A 182 -14.20 6.64 -14.42
C ALA A 182 -15.53 6.97 -15.10
N LYS A 183 -16.43 6.00 -15.21
CA LYS A 183 -17.77 6.19 -15.77
C LYS A 183 -18.80 6.53 -14.69
N THR A 184 -18.60 6.00 -13.48
CA THR A 184 -19.53 6.24 -12.37
C THR A 184 -19.45 7.67 -11.86
N VAL A 185 -20.56 8.18 -11.35
CA VAL A 185 -20.64 9.53 -10.77
C VAL A 185 -19.75 9.61 -9.52
N LEU A 186 -19.83 8.60 -8.65
CA LEU A 186 -18.97 8.48 -7.48
C LEU A 186 -17.48 8.41 -7.86
N GLY A 187 -17.15 7.63 -8.89
CA GLY A 187 -15.78 7.47 -9.37
C GLY A 187 -15.21 8.79 -9.90
N ARG A 188 -16.02 9.58 -10.61
CA ARG A 188 -15.63 10.91 -11.10
C ARG A 188 -15.41 11.91 -9.98
N ILE A 189 -16.34 12.00 -9.02
CA ILE A 189 -16.19 12.89 -7.85
C ILE A 189 -14.89 12.55 -7.11
N PHE A 190 -14.66 11.26 -6.87
CA PHE A 190 -13.46 10.79 -6.19
C PHE A 190 -12.19 11.06 -7.00
N ALA A 191 -12.19 10.82 -8.31
CA ALA A 191 -11.07 11.12 -9.18
C ALA A 191 -10.73 12.62 -9.19
N THR A 192 -11.72 13.51 -9.19
CA THR A 192 -11.49 14.96 -9.11
C THR A 192 -10.82 15.36 -7.80
N LEU A 193 -11.31 14.87 -6.66
CA LEU A 193 -10.67 15.12 -5.35
C LEU A 193 -9.25 14.56 -5.30
N PHE A 194 -9.05 13.37 -5.87
CA PHE A 194 -7.73 12.74 -5.98
C PHE A 194 -6.77 13.56 -6.83
N ILE A 195 -7.20 14.17 -7.93
CA ILE A 195 -6.31 15.00 -8.76
C ILE A 195 -5.79 16.20 -7.95
N PHE A 196 -6.66 16.90 -7.21
CA PHE A 196 -6.23 18.03 -6.37
C PHE A 196 -5.25 17.62 -5.27
N GLY A 197 -5.58 16.57 -4.50
CA GLY A 197 -4.72 16.11 -3.40
C GLY A 197 -3.45 15.40 -3.88
N GLY A 198 -3.59 14.53 -4.89
CA GLY A 198 -2.52 13.74 -5.48
C GLY A 198 -1.48 14.60 -6.18
N LEU A 199 -1.88 15.63 -6.92
CA LEU A 199 -0.92 16.54 -7.57
C LEU A 199 -0.11 17.32 -6.55
N ALA A 200 -0.74 17.82 -5.48
CA ALA A 200 -0.05 18.52 -4.40
C ALA A 200 1.01 17.62 -3.74
N LEU A 201 0.64 16.37 -3.43
CA LEU A 201 1.56 15.39 -2.86
C LEU A 201 2.68 14.97 -3.83
N PHE A 202 2.36 14.81 -5.12
CA PHE A 202 3.36 14.47 -6.12
C PHE A 202 4.40 15.60 -6.26
N ALA A 203 3.93 16.85 -6.27
CA ALA A 203 4.77 18.04 -6.37
C ALA A 203 5.71 18.20 -5.17
N THR A 204 5.33 17.74 -3.97
CA THR A 204 6.19 17.81 -2.78
C THR A 204 7.12 16.61 -2.67
N VAL A 205 6.62 15.40 -2.93
CA VAL A 205 7.39 14.17 -2.65
C VAL A 205 8.46 13.90 -3.71
N VAL A 206 8.19 14.16 -4.99
CA VAL A 206 9.15 13.86 -6.07
C VAL A 206 10.46 14.66 -5.93
N PRO A 207 10.43 15.99 -5.72
CA PRO A 207 11.65 16.76 -5.49
C PRO A 207 12.42 16.31 -4.25
N GLU A 208 11.72 15.95 -3.17
CA GLU A 208 12.34 15.52 -1.92
C GLU A 208 13.06 14.17 -2.08
N ILE A 209 12.46 13.22 -2.81
CA ILE A 209 13.12 11.97 -3.20
C ILE A 209 14.35 12.27 -4.08
N TYR A 210 14.21 13.17 -5.06
CA TYR A 210 15.31 13.55 -5.95
C TYR A 210 16.49 14.16 -5.16
N GLU A 211 16.23 15.04 -4.21
CA GLU A 211 17.25 15.66 -3.37
C GLU A 211 18.04 14.61 -2.59
N ILE A 212 17.34 13.68 -1.92
CA ILE A 212 17.97 12.61 -1.14
C ILE A 212 18.82 11.70 -2.04
N LEU A 213 18.34 11.39 -3.25
CA LEU A 213 19.07 10.56 -4.21
C LEU A 213 20.29 11.30 -4.80
N SER A 214 20.16 12.60 -5.07
CA SER A 214 21.24 13.43 -5.64
C SER A 214 22.44 13.58 -4.70
N GLN A 215 22.20 13.52 -3.38
CA GLN A 215 23.25 13.56 -2.36
C GLN A 215 24.14 12.31 -2.36
N ARG A 216 23.75 11.20 -3.02
CA ARG A 216 24.61 10.03 -3.20
C ARG A 216 25.70 10.29 -4.25
N GLY A 217 26.73 11.00 -3.79
CA GLY A 217 28.12 10.97 -4.27
C GLY A 217 28.35 10.87 -5.77
N LYS A 218 28.32 12.01 -6.48
CA LYS A 218 28.84 12.16 -7.85
C LYS A 218 30.34 11.81 -7.98
N TYR A 219 31.05 11.70 -6.86
CA TYR A 219 32.50 11.40 -6.77
C TYR A 219 32.80 10.20 -5.87
N SER A 220 32.07 9.10 -6.01
CA SER A 220 32.42 7.82 -5.36
C SER A 220 33.26 6.95 -6.31
N GLY A 221 34.37 7.49 -6.81
CA GLY A 221 35.35 6.75 -7.61
C GLY A 221 36.68 6.67 -6.85
N SER A 222 37.25 5.47 -6.71
CA SER A 222 38.64 5.33 -6.28
C SER A 222 39.56 5.79 -7.41
N LEU A 223 40.46 6.74 -7.13
CA LEU A 223 41.50 7.14 -8.08
C LEU A 223 42.40 5.92 -8.39
N GLN A 224 42.33 5.43 -9.64
CA GLN A 224 43.33 4.48 -10.13
C GLN A 224 44.62 5.25 -10.41
N SER A 225 45.67 5.00 -9.62
CA SER A 225 47.00 5.52 -9.91
C SER A 225 47.57 4.77 -11.11
N GLU A 226 47.61 5.41 -12.28
CA GLU A 226 48.40 4.90 -13.40
C GLU A 226 49.90 4.97 -13.04
N LYS A 227 50.61 3.86 -13.22
CA LYS A 227 52.07 3.82 -13.06
C LYS A 227 52.71 4.57 -14.22
N GLY A 228 53.37 5.69 -13.91
CA GLY A 228 54.12 6.49 -14.88
C GLY A 228 55.11 5.64 -15.69
N LYS A 229 55.02 5.77 -17.01
CA LYS A 229 55.92 5.12 -17.97
C LYS A 229 57.28 5.84 -17.88
N LYS A 230 58.32 5.11 -17.46
CA LYS A 230 59.72 5.56 -17.54
C LYS A 230 60.21 5.45 -18.98
#